data_AF-A0A3D2Z205-F1
#
_entry.id   AF-A0A3D2Z205-F1
#
_cell.length_a   1.000
_cell.length_b   1.000
_cell.length_c   1.000
_cell.angle_alpha   90.00
_cell.angle_beta   90.00
_cell.angle_gamma   90.00
#
_symmetry.space_group_name_H-M   'P 1'
#
loop_
_entity.id
_entity.type
_entity.pdbx_description
1 polymer ?
#
loop_
_entity_poly.entity_id
_entity_poly.type
_entity_poly.pdbx_seq_one_letter_code
_entity_poly.pdbx_strand_id
1 'polypeptide(L)'
;MTNVELSEPNYKIVAIGVSGEAKASYLLGVAFSKGQETGAVALARIGGTGQLYKEAMEHLWQDFEESNGPVVGRRLALTNIRYDSDSHNLLVYSDITLSIRADVIEFTD
;
A
#
# COMPACT_ATOMS: atom_id res chain seq x y z
N MET A 1 -11.67 34.71 20.55
CA MET A 1 -11.28 34.23 19.21
C MET A 1 -9.78 34.15 19.20
N THR A 2 -9.20 32.95 19.09
CA THR A 2 -7.75 32.79 19.01
C THR A 2 -7.40 32.73 17.53
N ASN A 3 -6.81 33.82 17.03
CA ASN A 3 -6.34 33.91 15.65
C ASN A 3 -5.00 33.16 15.60
N VAL A 4 -4.94 32.04 14.88
CA VAL A 4 -3.68 31.34 14.60
C VAL A 4 -3.18 31.89 13.27
N GLU A 5 -2.28 32.88 13.34
CA GLU A 5 -1.56 33.34 12.17
C GLU A 5 -0.49 32.30 11.82
N LEU A 6 -0.59 31.73 10.61
CA LEU A 6 0.46 30.91 10.00
C LEU A 6 1.57 31.87 9.53
N SER A 7 2.31 32.48 10.47
CA SER A 7 3.27 33.54 10.15
C SER A 7 4.54 33.02 9.47
N GLU A 8 4.88 31.72 9.61
CA GLU A 8 6.04 31.09 8.98
C GLU A 8 5.73 29.64 8.53
N PRO A 9 6.34 29.12 7.44
CA PRO A 9 6.19 27.73 7.05
C PRO A 9 6.91 26.83 8.07
N ASN A 10 6.15 26.10 8.87
CA ASN A 10 6.65 25.14 9.86
C ASN A 10 6.98 23.76 9.23
N TYR A 11 6.98 23.67 7.90
CA TYR A 11 7.32 22.47 7.15
C TYR A 11 7.96 22.81 5.80
N LYS A 12 8.68 21.84 5.25
CA LYS A 12 9.19 21.85 3.87
C LYS A 12 8.78 20.56 3.16
N ILE A 13 8.51 20.65 1.86
CA ILE A 13 8.31 19.46 1.03
C ILE A 13 9.70 18.87 0.75
N VAL A 14 9.90 17.60 1.12
CA VAL A 14 11.18 16.90 0.95
C VAL A 14 11.15 15.88 -0.18
N ALA A 15 9.97 15.37 -0.55
CA ALA A 15 9.80 14.55 -1.74
C ALA A 15 8.39 14.72 -2.32
N ILE A 16 8.26 14.56 -3.64
CA ILE A 16 6.99 14.66 -4.37
C ILE A 16 6.75 13.34 -5.08
N GLY A 17 5.54 12.79 -4.94
CA GLY A 17 5.11 11.61 -5.70
C GLY A 17 5.84 10.32 -5.37
N VAL A 18 6.34 10.17 -4.15
CA VAL A 18 6.89 8.90 -3.64
C VAL A 18 5.81 7.82 -3.70
N SER A 19 6.17 6.61 -4.10
CA SER A 19 5.19 5.55 -4.28
C SER A 19 5.63 4.20 -3.77
N GLY A 20 4.66 3.41 -3.32
CA GLY A 20 4.85 2.01 -2.97
C GLY A 20 3.67 1.17 -3.44
N GLU A 21 3.95 -0.07 -3.82
CA GLU A 21 2.96 -0.98 -4.39
C GLU A 21 3.04 -2.36 -3.73
N ALA A 22 1.88 -2.98 -3.51
CA ALA A 22 1.79 -4.35 -3.04
C ALA A 22 0.76 -5.13 -3.86
N LYS A 23 1.02 -6.42 -4.07
CA LYS A 23 0.17 -7.29 -4.88
C LYS A 23 -0.13 -8.60 -4.15
N ALA A 24 -1.35 -9.09 -4.25
CA ALA A 24 -1.75 -10.40 -3.77
C ALA A 24 -2.49 -11.18 -4.87
N SER A 25 -2.17 -12.47 -4.98
CA SER A 25 -2.75 -13.37 -5.99
C SER A 25 -3.44 -14.56 -5.32
N TYR A 26 -4.54 -15.00 -5.90
CA TYR A 26 -5.42 -16.04 -5.39
C TYR A 26 -5.79 -17.04 -6.48
N LEU A 27 -5.92 -18.31 -6.10
CA LEU A 27 -6.50 -19.37 -6.93
C LEU A 27 -7.80 -19.87 -6.35
N LEU A 28 -8.80 -20.02 -7.22
CA LEU A 28 -10.05 -20.72 -6.94
C LEU A 28 -9.88 -22.19 -7.34
N GLY A 29 -9.97 -23.07 -6.35
CA GLY A 29 -9.90 -24.52 -6.52
C GLY A 29 -11.28 -25.15 -6.38
N VAL A 30 -11.56 -26.17 -7.18
CA VAL A 30 -12.75 -27.00 -7.05
C VAL A 30 -12.33 -28.46 -7.00
N ALA A 31 -12.83 -29.20 -6.01
CA ALA A 31 -12.56 -30.62 -5.83
C ALA A 31 -13.86 -31.41 -5.77
N PHE A 32 -13.92 -32.53 -6.49
CA PHE A 32 -15.03 -33.46 -6.47
C PHE A 32 -14.52 -34.89 -6.34
N SER A 33 -15.21 -35.72 -5.56
CA SER A 33 -14.91 -37.15 -5.44
C SER A 33 -16.00 -37.98 -6.13
N LYS A 34 -15.58 -39.04 -6.85
CA LYS A 34 -16.51 -40.08 -7.32
C LYS A 34 -16.78 -41.04 -6.16
N GLY A 35 -17.72 -40.68 -5.29
CA GLY A 35 -18.11 -41.39 -4.06
C GLY A 35 -19.31 -40.70 -3.39
N GLN A 36 -19.61 -40.96 -2.10
CA GLN A 36 -20.63 -40.21 -1.35
C GLN A 36 -20.43 -38.70 -1.59
N GLU A 37 -21.44 -38.05 -2.17
CA GLU A 37 -21.36 -36.73 -2.81
C GLU A 37 -20.65 -35.68 -1.95
N THR A 38 -19.35 -35.53 -2.17
CA THR A 38 -18.52 -34.55 -1.48
C THR A 38 -17.83 -33.70 -2.54
N GLY A 39 -18.22 -32.43 -2.58
CA GLY A 39 -17.59 -31.38 -3.38
C GLY A 39 -17.09 -30.25 -2.49
N ALA A 40 -16.01 -29.59 -2.88
CA ALA A 40 -15.47 -28.43 -2.18
C ALA A 40 -15.07 -27.34 -3.18
N VAL A 41 -15.33 -26.09 -2.80
CA VAL A 41 -14.78 -24.89 -3.44
C VAL A 41 -13.86 -24.23 -2.43
N ALA A 42 -12.65 -23.91 -2.85
CA ALA A 42 -11.63 -23.32 -1.99
C ALA A 42 -10.99 -22.10 -2.66
N LEU A 43 -10.62 -21.10 -1.86
CA LEU A 43 -9.80 -19.99 -2.29
C LEU A 43 -8.46 -20.08 -1.56
N ALA A 44 -7.36 -20.06 -2.30
CA ALA A 44 -6.02 -20.09 -1.74
C ALA A 44 -5.25 -18.85 -2.20
N ARG A 45 -4.61 -18.14 -1.26
CA ARG A 45 -3.58 -17.15 -1.64
C ARG A 45 -2.35 -17.89 -2.12
N ILE A 46 -1.84 -17.49 -3.29
CA ILE A 46 -0.67 -18.11 -3.92
C ILE A 46 0.49 -17.14 -4.15
N GLY A 47 0.26 -15.84 -3.98
CA GLY A 47 1.29 -14.82 -4.15
C GLY A 47 1.02 -13.59 -3.29
N GLY A 48 2.11 -12.91 -2.90
CA GLY A 48 2.09 -11.77 -1.99
C GLY A 48 1.59 -12.10 -0.59
N THR A 49 1.33 -11.07 0.21
CA THR A 49 0.64 -11.25 1.50
C THR A 49 -0.75 -10.65 1.49
N GLY A 50 -1.50 -10.91 2.57
CA GLY A 50 -2.80 -10.30 2.77
C GLY A 50 -2.74 -8.87 3.30
N GLN A 51 -1.55 -8.31 3.48
CA GLN A 51 -1.32 -7.04 4.15
C GLN A 51 -0.94 -5.94 3.15
N LEU A 52 -1.68 -5.85 2.04
CA LEU A 52 -1.38 -4.95 0.91
C LEU A 52 -1.11 -3.51 1.34
N TYR A 53 -1.95 -2.94 2.21
CA TYR A 53 -1.74 -1.58 2.70
C TYR A 53 -0.42 -1.41 3.43
N LYS A 54 -0.09 -2.35 4.33
CA LYS A 54 1.13 -2.30 5.12
C LYS A 54 2.35 -2.42 4.21
N GLU A 55 2.35 -3.39 3.30
CA GLU A 55 3.46 -3.60 2.37
C GLU A 55 3.63 -2.43 1.41
N ALA A 56 2.54 -1.90 0.84
CA ALA A 56 2.63 -0.74 -0.04
C ALA A 56 3.15 0.49 0.72
N MET A 57 2.80 0.65 2.00
CA MET A 57 3.33 1.72 2.85
C MET A 57 4.81 1.51 3.17
N GLU A 58 5.23 0.28 3.48
CA GLU A 58 6.65 -0.07 3.71
C GLU A 58 7.49 0.19 2.45
N HIS A 59 7.02 -0.24 1.29
CA HIS A 59 7.68 0.03 0.01
C HIS A 59 7.73 1.52 -0.31
N LEU A 60 6.69 2.30 0.02
CA LEU A 60 6.70 3.75 -0.15
C LEU A 60 7.79 4.41 0.70
N TRP A 61 7.92 4.00 1.96
CA TRP A 61 8.98 4.53 2.82
C TRP A 61 10.37 4.07 2.39
N GLN A 62 10.51 2.84 1.89
CA GLN A 62 11.76 2.37 1.32
C GLN A 62 12.17 3.21 0.10
N ASP A 63 11.25 3.46 -0.84
CA ASP A 63 11.47 4.32 -2.01
C ASP A 63 11.89 5.75 -1.60
N PHE A 64 11.24 6.29 -0.56
CA PHE A 64 11.65 7.57 0.03
C PHE A 64 13.09 7.52 0.58
N GLU A 65 13.42 6.52 1.40
CA GLU A 65 14.73 6.40 2.06
C GLU A 65 15.88 6.24 1.06
N GLU A 66 15.66 5.49 -0.02
CA GLU A 66 16.64 5.27 -1.09
C GLU A 66 17.11 6.59 -1.73
N SER A 67 16.21 7.57 -1.86
CA SER A 67 16.51 8.86 -2.50
C SER A 67 16.75 10.03 -1.54
N ASN A 68 16.19 9.97 -0.32
CA ASN A 68 16.13 11.13 0.60
C ASN A 68 16.79 10.87 1.96
N GLY A 69 17.42 9.71 2.13
CA GLY A 69 18.08 9.30 3.36
C GLY A 69 17.10 8.76 4.42
N PRO A 70 17.63 8.30 5.57
CA PRO A 70 16.84 7.58 6.57
C PRO A 70 15.69 8.41 7.13
N VAL A 71 14.58 7.76 7.45
CA VAL A 71 13.38 8.34 8.07
C VAL A 71 13.55 8.48 9.59
N VAL A 72 14.32 7.59 10.22
CA VAL A 72 14.49 7.54 11.67
C VAL A 72 15.08 8.85 12.22
N GLY A 73 14.42 9.43 13.22
CA GLY A 73 14.84 10.69 13.85
C GLY A 73 14.34 11.95 13.14
N ARG A 74 13.61 11.81 12.03
CA ARG A 74 13.00 12.92 11.28
C ARG A 74 11.52 13.03 11.60
N ARG A 75 11.00 14.26 11.56
CA ARG A 75 9.56 14.55 11.73
C ARG A 75 8.92 14.64 10.37
N LEU A 76 8.64 13.48 9.78
CA LEU A 76 8.07 13.37 8.45
C LEU A 76 6.56 13.10 8.51
N ALA A 77 5.84 13.62 7.54
CA ALA A 77 4.45 13.28 7.31
C ALA A 77 4.16 13.12 5.82
N LEU A 78 3.22 12.23 5.51
CA LEU A 78 2.68 12.07 4.17
C LEU A 78 1.54 13.07 3.96
N THR A 79 1.55 13.75 2.83
CA THR A 79 0.48 14.64 2.37
C THR A 79 0.07 14.31 0.94
N ASN A 80 -1.07 14.82 0.48
CA ASN A 80 -1.60 14.57 -0.86
C ASN A 80 -1.63 13.06 -1.20
N ILE A 81 -2.02 12.24 -0.22
CA ILE A 81 -1.98 10.78 -0.33
C ILE A 81 -3.06 10.33 -1.31
N ARG A 82 -2.68 9.47 -2.25
CA ARG A 82 -3.56 8.84 -3.22
C ARG A 82 -3.42 7.34 -3.14
N TYR A 83 -4.56 6.68 -3.14
CA TYR A 83 -4.68 5.24 -3.18
C TYR A 83 -5.27 4.85 -4.52
N ASP A 84 -4.59 3.94 -5.21
CA ASP A 84 -5.10 3.30 -6.42
C ASP A 84 -5.11 1.79 -6.19
N SER A 85 -6.13 1.14 -6.72
CA SER A 85 -6.25 -0.31 -6.65
C SER A 85 -6.72 -0.85 -7.98
N ASP A 86 -5.98 -1.82 -8.51
CA ASP A 86 -6.35 -2.56 -9.70
C ASP A 86 -6.63 -4.02 -9.33
N SER A 87 -7.57 -4.64 -10.03
CA SER A 87 -7.90 -6.04 -9.82
C SER A 87 -8.03 -6.77 -11.14
N HIS A 88 -7.33 -7.89 -11.27
CA HIS A 88 -7.36 -8.74 -12.43
C HIS A 88 -8.06 -10.07 -12.08
N ASN A 89 -9.22 -10.32 -12.67
CA ASN A 89 -10.04 -11.49 -12.37
C ASN A 89 -10.19 -12.40 -13.60
N LEU A 90 -9.71 -13.64 -13.47
CA LEU A 90 -9.91 -14.75 -14.40
C LEU A 90 -10.79 -15.82 -13.73
N LEU A 91 -11.17 -16.86 -14.48
CA LEU A 91 -12.10 -17.89 -13.98
C LEU A 91 -11.59 -18.62 -12.72
N VAL A 92 -10.30 -18.92 -12.66
CA VAL A 92 -9.68 -19.67 -11.53
C VAL A 92 -8.57 -18.91 -10.84
N TYR A 93 -8.23 -17.72 -11.33
CA TYR A 93 -7.14 -16.90 -10.84
C TYR A 93 -7.64 -15.48 -10.64
N SER A 94 -7.27 -14.85 -9.54
CA SER A 94 -7.48 -13.42 -9.35
C SER A 94 -6.26 -12.81 -8.72
N ASP A 95 -6.00 -11.54 -9.02
CA ASP A 95 -5.06 -10.75 -8.25
C ASP A 95 -5.57 -9.33 -8.03
N ILE A 96 -5.00 -8.71 -7.01
CA ILE A 96 -5.26 -7.33 -6.62
C ILE A 96 -3.92 -6.66 -6.36
N THR A 97 -3.76 -5.48 -6.92
CA THR A 97 -2.62 -4.60 -6.70
C THR A 97 -3.12 -3.34 -6.00
N LEU A 98 -2.43 -2.93 -4.94
CA LEU A 98 -2.65 -1.66 -4.25
C LEU A 98 -1.41 -0.80 -4.41
N SER A 99 -1.58 0.40 -4.93
CA SER A 99 -0.52 1.38 -5.09
C SER A 99 -0.84 2.63 -4.27
N ILE A 100 0.13 3.10 -3.48
CA ILE A 100 0.04 4.31 -2.67
C ILE A 100 1.01 5.31 -3.27
N ARG A 101 0.56 6.55 -3.47
CA ARG A 101 1.42 7.68 -3.84
C ARG A 101 1.20 8.83 -2.87
N ALA A 102 2.27 9.48 -2.43
CA ALA A 102 2.18 10.63 -1.54
C ALA A 102 3.33 11.62 -1.76
N ASP A 103 3.12 12.85 -1.32
CA ASP A 103 4.18 13.82 -1.11
C ASP A 103 4.64 13.72 0.34
N VAL A 104 5.93 13.96 0.59
CA VAL A 104 6.51 13.89 1.94
C VAL A 104 6.91 15.29 2.38
N ILE A 105 6.44 15.69 3.56
CA ILE A 105 6.84 16.92 4.22
C ILE A 105 7.67 16.63 5.47
N GLU A 106 8.57 17.54 5.81
CA GLU A 106 9.37 17.51 7.03
C GLU A 106 9.06 18.75 7.87
N PHE A 107 8.70 18.55 9.14
CA PHE A 107 8.43 19.64 10.07
C PHE A 107 9.74 20.23 10.60
N THR A 108 9.85 21.56 10.51
CA THR A 108 11.04 22.31 10.92
C THR A 108 11.04 22.66 12.40
N ASP A 109 9.87 22.70 13.04
CA ASP A 109 9.66 23.14 14.44
C ASP A 109 9.14 22.05 15.37
#